data_AF-A0A848XT03-F1
#
_entry.id   AF-A0A848XT03-F1
#
_cell.length_a   1.000
_cell.length_b   1.000
_cell.length_c   1.000
_cell.angle_alpha   90.00
_cell.angle_beta   90.00
_cell.angle_gamma   90.00
#
_symmetry.space_group_name_H-M   'P 1'
#
loop_
_entity.id
_entity.type
_entity.pdbx_description
1 polymer ?
#
loop_
_entity_poly.entity_id
_entity_poly.type
_entity_poly.pdbx_seq_one_letter_code
_entity_poly.pdbx_strand_id
1 'polypeptide(L)' 'AMMLDVRYDDVRVSIVMPGSVNTPFNDNEPNPERGWKLEADDCALAVMQLLEYPKEAHVSRIEMRPAQPKRG' A
#
# COMPACT_ATOMS: atom_id res chain seq x y z
N ALA A 1 -5.67 -17.84 9.27
CA ALA A 1 -5.60 -16.49 8.67
C ALA A 1 -5.96 -16.66 7.21
N MET A 2 -6.95 -15.93 6.68
CA MET A 2 -7.55 -16.20 5.36
C MET A 2 -6.53 -16.39 4.22
N MET A 3 -5.36 -15.74 4.30
CA MET A 3 -4.23 -15.85 3.35
C MET A 3 -3.60 -17.26 3.24
N LEU A 4 -3.86 -18.16 4.20
CA LEU A 4 -3.42 -19.56 4.14
C LEU A 4 -4.49 -20.46 3.51
N ASP A 5 -5.75 -20.14 3.76
CA ASP A 5 -6.88 -21.03 3.52
C ASP A 5 -7.22 -21.13 2.02
N VAL A 6 -6.93 -20.09 1.25
CA VAL A 6 -7.27 -20.00 -0.20
C VAL A 6 -6.10 -20.31 -1.15
N ARG A 7 -4.94 -20.74 -0.63
CA ARG A 7 -3.76 -21.01 -1.48
C ARG A 7 -3.98 -22.15 -2.47
N TYR A 8 -4.81 -23.12 -2.08
CA TYR A 8 -5.16 -24.26 -2.92
C TYR A 8 -6.20 -23.91 -3.99
N ASP A 9 -6.78 -22.72 -3.91
CA ASP A 9 -7.74 -22.18 -4.89
C ASP A 9 -7.07 -21.24 -5.91
N ASP A 10 -5.74 -21.19 -5.95
CA ASP A 10 -4.94 -20.28 -6.80
C ASP A 10 -5.23 -18.78 -6.55
N VAL A 11 -5.64 -18.44 -5.32
CA VAL A 11 -5.94 -17.06 -4.90
C VAL A 11 -4.79 -16.48 -4.07
N ARG A 12 -4.32 -15.30 -4.46
CA ARG A 12 -3.32 -14.51 -3.71
C ARG A 12 -4.02 -13.40 -2.92
N VAL A 13 -3.76 -13.34 -1.61
CA VAL A 13 -4.34 -12.33 -0.71
C VAL A 13 -3.23 -11.51 -0.06
N SER A 14 -3.12 -10.24 -0.40
CA SER A 14 -2.09 -9.34 0.10
C SER A 14 -2.69 -8.19 0.90
N ILE A 15 -1.99 -7.74 1.94
CA ILE A 15 -2.39 -6.58 2.75
C ILE A 15 -1.45 -5.42 2.45
N VAL A 16 -2.00 -4.29 2.00
CA VAL A 16 -1.25 -3.03 1.82
C VAL A 16 -1.59 -2.11 2.99
N MET A 17 -0.57 -1.70 3.73
CA MET A 17 -0.70 -0.89 4.96
C MET A 17 0.07 0.42 4.80
N PRO A 18 -0.53 1.45 4.16
CA PRO A 18 0.08 2.76 4.06
C PRO A 18 -0.08 3.55 5.37
N GLY A 19 0.92 4.37 5.69
CA GLY A 19 0.83 5.41 6.70
C GLY A 19 0.03 6.63 6.19
N SER A 20 0.42 7.84 6.60
CA SER A 20 -0.24 9.06 6.14
C SER A 20 -0.13 9.22 4.62
N VAL A 21 -1.28 9.26 3.93
CA VAL A 21 -1.39 9.53 2.49
C VAL A 21 -2.08 10.87 2.26
N ASN A 22 -1.64 11.61 1.24
CA ASN A 22 -2.24 12.85 0.77
C ASN A 22 -3.46 12.54 -0.11
N THR A 23 -4.63 12.39 0.51
CA THR A 23 -5.89 12.11 -0.18
C THR A 23 -7.04 12.89 0.48
N PRO A 24 -8.22 12.95 -0.16
CA PRO A 24 -9.43 13.50 0.46
C PRO A 24 -10.01 12.70 1.64
N PHE A 25 -9.41 11.55 1.99
CA PHE A 25 -9.93 10.68 3.05
C PHE A 25 -9.94 11.39 4.41
N ASN A 26 -10.98 11.15 5.22
CA ASN A 26 -11.16 11.75 6.54
C ASN A 26 -11.14 13.29 6.49
N ASP A 27 -11.92 13.86 5.57
CA ASP A 27 -12.14 15.30 5.38
C ASP A 27 -10.85 16.13 5.23
N ASN A 28 -9.78 15.50 4.72
CA ASN A 28 -8.54 16.20 4.41
C ASN A 28 -8.68 16.93 3.07
N GLU A 29 -8.16 18.14 2.98
CA GLU A 29 -7.89 18.76 1.67
C GLU A 29 -6.49 18.33 1.20
N PRO A 30 -6.37 17.63 0.06
CA PRO A 30 -5.08 17.21 -0.45
C PRO A 30 -4.25 18.42 -0.90
N ASN A 31 -2.96 18.39 -0.59
CA ASN A 31 -2.03 19.40 -1.09
C ASN A 31 -1.69 19.07 -2.56
N PRO A 32 -1.82 20.02 -3.51
CA PRO A 32 -1.37 19.79 -4.89
C PRO A 32 0.14 19.59 -5.02
N GLU A 33 0.93 20.09 -4.06
CA GLU A 33 2.37 19.87 -4.02
C GLU A 33 2.71 18.64 -3.17
N ARG A 34 3.63 17.83 -3.67
CA ARG A 34 4.13 16.66 -2.96
C ARG A 34 4.79 17.08 -1.64
N GLY A 35 4.29 16.52 -0.55
CA GLY A 35 4.76 16.82 0.81
C GLY A 35 5.57 15.69 1.42
N TRP A 36 5.51 15.60 2.75
CA TRP A 36 6.11 14.51 3.53
C TRP A 36 5.23 13.25 3.58
N LYS A 37 3.92 13.38 3.35
CA LYS A 37 2.98 12.24 3.28
C LYS A 37 3.27 11.42 2.01
N LEU A 38 2.82 10.17 1.98
CA LEU A 38 2.75 9.40 0.74
C LEU A 38 1.71 10.03 -0.19
N GLU A 39 1.88 9.84 -1.50
CA GLU A 39 0.85 10.18 -2.49
C GLU A 39 0.00 8.94 -2.82
N ALA A 40 -1.19 9.15 -3.41
CA ALA A 40 -2.04 8.04 -3.87
C ALA A 40 -1.29 7.13 -4.87
N ASP A 41 -0.46 7.73 -5.73
CA ASP A 41 0.35 7.02 -6.72
C ASP A 41 1.41 6.10 -6.08
N ASP A 42 1.92 6.44 -4.89
CA ASP A 42 2.84 5.54 -4.17
C ASP A 42 2.11 4.26 -3.73
N CYS A 43 0.84 4.38 -3.31
CA CYS A 43 0.00 3.23 -2.98
C CYS A 43 -0.37 2.42 -4.23
N ALA A 44 -0.66 3.10 -5.35
CA ALA A 44 -0.92 2.45 -6.63
C ALA A 44 0.30 1.66 -7.11
N LEU A 45 1.50 2.24 -7.01
CA LEU A 45 2.75 1.56 -7.36
C LEU A 45 2.94 0.28 -6.53
N ALA A 46 2.71 0.32 -5.23
CA ALA A 46 2.79 -0.87 -4.37
C ALA A 46 1.81 -1.97 -4.81
N VAL A 47 0.58 -1.60 -5.21
CA VAL A 47 -0.39 -2.56 -5.76
C VAL A 47 0.09 -3.14 -7.08
N MET A 48 0.62 -2.32 -7.98
CA MET A 48 1.16 -2.80 -9.26
C MET A 48 2.33 -3.77 -9.06
N GLN A 49 3.25 -3.43 -8.15
CA GLN A 49 4.37 -4.31 -7.81
C GLN A 49 3.91 -5.66 -7.24
N LEU A 50 2.83 -5.70 -6.45
CA LEU A 50 2.25 -6.97 -6.00
C LEU A 50 1.77 -7.85 -7.16
N LEU A 51 1.21 -7.23 -8.20
CA LEU A 51 0.71 -7.94 -9.38
C LEU A 51 1.84 -8.42 -10.31
N GLU A 52 2.98 -7.73 -10.32
CA GLU A 52 4.16 -8.07 -11.13
C GLU A 52 4.89 -9.34 -10.67
N TYR A 53 4.71 -9.78 -9.42
CA TYR A 53 5.32 -11.01 -8.95
C TYR A 53 4.79 -12.24 -9.71
N PRO A 54 5.67 -13.19 -10.07
CA PRO A 54 5.24 -14.46 -10.65
C PRO A 54 4.30 -15.19 -9.68
N LYS A 55 3.42 -16.06 -10.21
CA LYS A 55 2.37 -16.72 -9.41
C LYS A 55 2.93 -17.55 -8.24
N GLU A 56 4.16 -18.04 -8.37
CA GLU A 56 4.87 -18.83 -7.35
C GLU A 56 5.34 -17.97 -6.16
N ALA A 57 5.47 -16.65 -6.35
CA ALA A 57 5.91 -15.72 -5.31
C ALA A 57 4.71 -14.91 -4.79
N HIS A 58 4.30 -15.19 -3.55
CA HIS A 58 3.22 -14.47 -2.90
C HIS A 58 3.75 -13.48 -1.85
N VAL A 59 3.61 -12.18 -2.13
CA VAL A 59 3.88 -11.12 -1.15
C VAL A 59 2.64 -10.89 -0.30
N SER A 60 2.65 -11.37 0.94
CA SER A 60 1.47 -11.33 1.82
C SER A 60 1.21 -9.97 2.48
N ARG A 61 2.24 -9.12 2.63
CA ARG A 61 2.11 -7.82 3.29
C ARG A 61 3.12 -6.81 2.76
N ILE A 62 2.64 -5.59 2.52
CA ILE A 62 3.46 -4.39 2.29
C ILE A 62 3.07 -3.34 3.33
N GLU A 63 4.06 -2.82 4.05
CA GLU A 63 3.88 -1.70 4.96
C GLU A 63 4.72 -0.52 4.47
N MET A 64 4.10 0.65 4.34
CA MET A 64 4.74 1.85 3.82
C MET A 64 4.52 3.01 4.78
N ARG A 65 5.58 3.77 5.06
CA ARG A 65 5.50 4.95 5.94
C ARG A 65 6.25 6.12 5.29
N PRO A 66 5.80 7.36 5.50
CA PRO A 66 6.62 8.54 5.22
C PRO A 66 8.04 8.39 5.75
N ALA A 67 9.05 8.55 4.89
CA ALA A 67 10.45 8.39 5.28
C ALA A 67 10.92 9.49 6.24
N GLN A 68 10.35 10.70 6.11
CA GLN A 68 10.70 11.87 6.90
C GLN A 68 9.43 12.64 7.31
N PRO A 69 8.66 12.16 8.30
CA PRO A 69 7.54 12.92 8.83
C PRO A 69 8.01 14.23 9.45
N LYS A 70 7.13 15.23 9.49
CA LYS A 70 7.44 16.50 10.18
C LYS A 70 7.88 16.21 11.61
N ARG A 71 8.99 16.82 12.03
CA ARG A 71 9.38 16.86 13.45
C ARG A 71 8.33 17.71 14.18
N GLY A 72 7.81 17.18 15.28
CA GLY A 72 6.93 17.94 16.19
C GLY A 72 7.67 19.10 16.85
#